data_AF-H0VX74-F1
#
_entry.id   AF-H0VX74-F1
#
_cell.length_a   1.000
_cell.length_b   1.000
_cell.length_c   1.000
_cell.angle_alpha   90.00
_cell.angle_beta   90.00
_cell.angle_gamma   90.00
#
_symmetry.space_group_name_H-M   'P 1'
#
loop_
_entity.id
_entity.type
_entity.pdbx_description
1 polymer ?
#
loop_
_entity_poly.entity_id
_entity_poly.type
_entity_poly.pdbx_seq_one_letter_code
_entity_poly.pdbx_strand_id
1 'polypeptide(L)'
;MAAEFDAFLASGLRWFCHVDDDNYVNPRALLQLLTALPQGRDVYIGKPSLNRPIHTSEPRPHNRTRLVQFWFATGGAGFCINRKLALRMAPWASGSRFVDTSALIRLPDDCTVGYIIECKLGGHLQPSPLFHSHLETLQLLGAAQLLEQVTLSYGVFEGKLNVIKLPGPFPLEEDPSRFRSLHCLLYPDTPWCPQLAGR
;
A
#
# COMPACT_ATOMS: atom_id res chain seq x y z
N MET A 1 -6.16 3.84 -10.28
CA MET A 1 -5.96 2.37 -10.33
C MET A 1 -5.96 1.72 -11.72
N ALA A 2 -7.05 1.71 -12.51
CA ALA A 2 -7.12 0.94 -13.77
C ALA A 2 -5.96 1.20 -14.74
N ALA A 3 -5.62 2.48 -14.95
CA ALA A 3 -4.51 2.89 -15.81
C ALA A 3 -3.13 2.42 -15.28
N GLU A 4 -2.92 2.45 -13.96
CA GLU A 4 -1.69 1.96 -13.34
C GLU A 4 -1.53 0.45 -13.57
N PHE A 5 -2.63 -0.29 -13.45
CA PHE A 5 -2.65 -1.73 -13.65
C PHE A 5 -2.33 -2.11 -15.10
N ASP A 6 -2.95 -1.45 -16.07
CA ASP A 6 -2.69 -1.69 -17.50
C ASP A 6 -1.26 -1.30 -17.88
N ALA A 7 -0.75 -0.17 -17.37
CA ALA A 7 0.63 0.25 -17.56
C ALA A 7 1.62 -0.79 -17.00
N PHE A 8 1.33 -1.34 -15.81
CA PHE A 8 2.13 -2.41 -15.23
C PHE A 8 2.10 -3.68 -16.08
N LEU A 9 0.93 -4.12 -16.55
CA LEU A 9 0.84 -5.30 -17.40
C LEU A 9 1.66 -5.14 -18.68
N ALA A 10 1.62 -3.95 -19.30
CA ALA A 10 2.41 -3.61 -20.48
C ALA A 10 3.92 -3.55 -20.21
N SER A 11 4.34 -3.15 -19.01
CA SER A 11 5.77 -3.02 -18.64
C SER A 11 6.56 -4.34 -18.67
N GLY A 12 5.89 -5.49 -18.56
CA GLY A 12 6.56 -6.80 -18.45
C GLY A 12 7.25 -7.06 -17.10
N LEU A 13 7.22 -6.11 -16.16
CA LEU A 13 7.90 -6.22 -14.87
C LEU A 13 7.23 -7.25 -13.93
N ARG A 14 8.00 -7.74 -12.96
CA ARG A 14 7.58 -8.82 -12.04
C ARG A 14 6.65 -8.36 -10.92
N TRP A 15 6.75 -7.11 -10.48
CA TRP A 15 6.06 -6.59 -9.31
C TRP A 15 5.38 -5.27 -9.64
N PHE A 16 4.11 -5.19 -9.27
CA PHE A 16 3.33 -3.97 -9.17
C PHE A 16 3.27 -3.57 -7.71
N CYS A 17 3.59 -2.32 -7.37
CA CYS A 17 3.34 -1.77 -6.05
C CYS A 17 2.62 -0.44 -6.21
N HIS A 18 1.45 -0.32 -5.61
CA HIS A 18 0.67 0.90 -5.56
C HIS A 18 1.00 1.66 -4.27
N VAL A 19 1.06 2.99 -4.35
CA VAL A 19 1.19 3.94 -3.25
C VAL A 19 0.48 5.24 -3.64
N ASP A 20 -0.02 5.97 -2.64
CA ASP A 20 -0.59 7.30 -2.81
C ASP A 20 0.51 8.39 -2.82
N ASP A 21 0.15 9.62 -3.17
CA ASP A 21 1.07 10.76 -3.23
C ASP A 21 1.55 11.25 -1.86
N ASP A 22 0.88 10.82 -0.79
CA ASP A 22 1.27 11.05 0.61
C ASP A 22 2.15 9.95 1.21
N ASN A 23 2.61 8.99 0.40
CA ASN A 23 3.49 7.89 0.84
C ASN A 23 4.97 8.15 0.57
N TYR A 24 5.81 7.71 1.50
CA TYR A 24 7.25 7.56 1.33
C TYR A 24 7.59 6.09 1.12
N VAL A 25 8.31 5.77 0.04
CA VAL A 25 8.76 4.39 -0.25
C VAL A 25 10.24 4.24 0.06
N ASN A 26 10.58 3.23 0.85
CA ASN A 26 11.96 2.77 1.04
C ASN A 26 12.25 1.62 0.05
N PRO A 27 12.89 1.88 -1.11
CA PRO A 27 13.10 0.87 -2.13
C PRO A 27 14.04 -0.26 -1.67
N ARG A 28 14.96 0.00 -0.74
CA ARG A 28 15.86 -1.02 -0.19
C ARG A 28 15.09 -2.05 0.64
N ALA A 29 14.26 -1.58 1.57
CA ALA A 29 13.40 -2.44 2.38
C ALA A 29 12.38 -3.18 1.49
N LEU A 30 11.79 -2.49 0.50
CA LEU A 30 10.87 -3.10 -0.46
C LEU A 30 11.53 -4.26 -1.21
N LEU A 31 12.74 -4.05 -1.76
CA LEU A 31 13.46 -5.08 -2.49
C LEU A 31 13.79 -6.29 -1.59
N GLN A 32 14.24 -6.04 -0.35
CA GLN A 32 14.51 -7.11 0.63
C GLN A 32 13.24 -7.93 0.93
N LEU A 33 12.10 -7.27 1.14
CA LEU A 33 10.83 -7.95 1.36
C LEU A 33 10.44 -8.79 0.14
N LEU A 34 10.42 -8.20 -1.06
CA LEU A 34 9.92 -8.87 -2.26
C LEU A 34 10.82 -10.03 -2.73
N THR A 35 12.12 -9.96 -2.48
CA THR A 35 13.06 -11.03 -2.83
C THR A 35 12.95 -12.24 -1.90
N ALA A 36 12.50 -12.05 -0.65
CA ALA A 36 12.25 -13.13 0.30
C ALA A 36 10.94 -13.92 0.00
N LEU A 37 10.07 -13.39 -0.86
CA LEU A 37 8.78 -14.03 -1.17
C LEU A 37 8.92 -15.18 -2.19
N PRO A 38 8.09 -16.23 -2.10
CA PRO A 38 8.14 -17.35 -3.03
C PRO A 38 7.86 -16.93 -4.48
N GLN A 39 8.82 -17.15 -5.38
CA GLN A 39 8.72 -16.70 -6.78
C GLN A 39 7.68 -17.48 -7.62
N GLY A 40 7.27 -18.68 -7.20
CA GLY A 40 6.33 -19.54 -7.94
C GLY A 40 4.85 -19.38 -7.59
N ARG A 41 4.52 -18.59 -6.56
CA ARG A 41 3.15 -18.44 -6.04
C ARG A 41 2.56 -17.09 -6.40
N ASP A 42 1.25 -17.00 -6.35
CA ASP A 42 0.54 -15.72 -6.45
C ASP A 42 0.76 -14.96 -5.13
N VAL A 43 1.12 -13.68 -5.21
CA VAL A 43 1.41 -12.88 -4.02
C VAL A 43 0.65 -11.56 -4.10
N TYR A 44 -0.13 -11.30 -3.05
CA TYR A 44 -0.72 -10.02 -2.71
C TYR A 44 -0.29 -9.69 -1.27
N ILE A 45 0.49 -8.62 -1.09
CA ILE A 45 1.09 -8.27 0.20
C ILE A 45 0.86 -6.80 0.53
N GLY A 46 0.55 -6.52 1.79
CA GLY A 46 0.31 -5.17 2.28
C GLY A 46 -0.24 -5.16 3.70
N LYS A 47 -0.71 -4.01 4.15
CA LYS A 47 -1.32 -3.84 5.47
C LYS A 47 -2.84 -4.12 5.41
N PRO A 48 -3.37 -5.12 6.13
CA PRO A 48 -4.82 -5.31 6.20
C PRO A 48 -5.52 -4.08 6.81
N SER A 49 -6.58 -3.59 6.17
CA SER A 49 -7.21 -2.33 6.58
C SER A 49 -8.06 -2.40 7.85
N LEU A 50 -8.52 -3.60 8.20
CA LEU A 50 -9.38 -3.84 9.35
C LEU A 50 -8.77 -4.98 10.18
N ASN A 51 -9.27 -5.18 11.39
CA ASN A 51 -8.96 -6.38 12.19
C ASN A 51 -9.85 -7.59 11.84
N ARG A 52 -10.68 -7.47 10.79
CA ARG A 52 -11.61 -8.48 10.29
C ARG A 52 -11.84 -8.28 8.79
N PRO A 53 -12.31 -9.31 8.06
CA PRO A 53 -12.75 -9.13 6.68
C PRO A 53 -13.85 -8.07 6.57
N ILE A 54 -13.85 -7.30 5.48
CA ILE A 54 -14.99 -6.43 5.15
C ILE A 54 -16.14 -7.29 4.63
N HIS A 55 -17.38 -6.86 4.87
CA HIS A 55 -18.57 -7.49 4.33
C HIS A 55 -19.21 -6.57 3.30
N THR A 56 -19.60 -7.11 2.15
CA THR A 56 -20.41 -6.39 1.15
C THR A 56 -21.36 -7.34 0.44
N SER A 57 -22.29 -6.77 -0.33
CA SER A 57 -23.26 -7.50 -1.14
C SER A 57 -22.88 -7.40 -2.62
N GLU A 58 -22.70 -8.55 -3.26
CA GLU A 58 -22.51 -8.66 -4.71
C GLU A 58 -23.87 -8.94 -5.37
N PRO A 59 -24.35 -8.06 -6.27
CA PRO A 59 -25.52 -8.33 -7.11
C PRO A 59 -25.32 -9.57 -7.99
N ARG A 60 -26.36 -10.39 -8.10
CA ARG A 60 -26.43 -11.57 -8.98
C ARG A 60 -27.66 -11.48 -9.90
N PRO A 61 -27.68 -12.25 -11.00
CA PRO A 61 -28.85 -12.35 -11.87
C PRO A 61 -30.12 -12.70 -11.09
N HIS A 62 -31.28 -12.27 -11.59
CA HIS A 62 -32.61 -12.50 -11.00
C HIS A 62 -32.80 -11.80 -9.64
N ASN A 63 -32.27 -10.58 -9.48
CA ASN A 63 -32.39 -9.76 -8.26
C ASN A 63 -31.93 -10.45 -6.97
N ARG A 64 -31.01 -11.41 -7.11
CA ARG A 64 -30.39 -12.08 -5.96
C ARG A 64 -29.16 -11.29 -5.54
N THR A 65 -28.82 -11.36 -4.26
CA THR A 65 -27.56 -10.83 -3.74
C THR A 65 -26.77 -11.97 -3.11
N ARG A 66 -25.44 -11.92 -3.25
CA ARG A 66 -24.53 -12.78 -2.49
C ARG A 66 -23.78 -11.91 -1.50
N LEU A 67 -23.88 -12.24 -0.22
CA LEU A 67 -22.98 -11.69 0.78
C LEU A 67 -21.57 -12.24 0.54
N VAL A 68 -20.59 -11.35 0.46
CA VAL A 68 -19.17 -11.69 0.32
C VAL A 68 -18.39 -11.06 1.46
N GLN A 69 -17.36 -11.78 1.90
CA GLN A 69 -16.42 -11.31 2.91
C GLN A 69 -14.99 -11.54 2.41
N PHE A 70 -14.10 -10.57 2.61
CA PHE A 70 -12.71 -10.65 2.15
C PHE A 70 -11.80 -9.68 2.89
N TRP A 71 -10.51 -9.96 2.88
CA TRP A 71 -9.48 -9.00 3.27
C TRP A 71 -9.03 -8.15 2.09
N PHE A 72 -8.55 -6.94 2.39
CA PHE A 72 -7.91 -6.06 1.41
C PHE A 72 -6.79 -5.27 2.09
N ALA A 73 -5.75 -4.95 1.32
CA ALA A 73 -4.67 -4.08 1.77
C ALA A 73 -5.12 -2.63 1.67
N THR A 74 -4.83 -1.82 2.69
CA THR A 74 -5.12 -0.38 2.68
C THR A 74 -4.36 0.32 1.56
N GLY A 75 -5.07 1.02 0.66
CA GLY A 75 -4.46 1.75 -0.46
C GLY A 75 -3.36 2.72 -0.01
N GLY A 76 -3.69 3.60 0.94
CA GLY A 76 -2.75 4.59 1.49
C GLY A 76 -1.68 4.04 2.45
N ALA A 77 -1.59 2.72 2.66
CA ALA A 77 -0.40 2.09 3.22
C ALA A 77 0.54 1.58 2.13
N GLY A 78 0.07 1.52 0.89
CA GLY A 78 0.69 0.81 -0.21
C GLY A 78 0.53 -0.70 -0.13
N PHE A 79 0.56 -1.33 -1.30
CA PHE A 79 0.51 -2.79 -1.43
C PHE A 79 1.22 -3.25 -2.70
N CYS A 80 1.62 -4.52 -2.74
CA CYS A 80 2.26 -5.10 -3.91
C CYS A 80 1.58 -6.39 -4.39
N ILE A 81 1.58 -6.58 -5.71
CA ILE A 81 1.05 -7.74 -6.42
C ILE A 81 2.10 -8.22 -7.41
N ASN A 82 2.35 -9.53 -7.48
CA ASN A 82 3.24 -10.07 -8.51
C ASN A 82 2.54 -10.24 -9.86
N ARG A 83 3.32 -10.22 -10.95
CA ARG A 83 2.81 -10.29 -12.32
C ARG A 83 1.91 -11.51 -12.55
N LYS A 84 2.25 -12.65 -11.96
CA LYS A 84 1.46 -13.89 -12.09
C LYS A 84 0.03 -13.68 -11.60
N LEU A 85 -0.15 -13.10 -10.41
CA LEU A 85 -1.47 -12.77 -9.88
C LEU A 85 -2.16 -11.67 -10.70
N ALA A 86 -1.44 -10.61 -11.08
CA ALA A 86 -2.00 -9.54 -11.89
C ALA A 86 -2.56 -10.03 -13.25
N LEU A 87 -1.85 -10.94 -13.94
CA LEU A 87 -2.36 -11.52 -15.18
C LEU A 87 -3.68 -12.29 -14.96
N ARG A 88 -3.84 -12.97 -13.81
CA ARG A 88 -5.10 -13.63 -13.44
C ARG A 88 -6.21 -12.64 -13.09
N MET A 89 -5.87 -11.44 -12.60
CA MET A 89 -6.84 -10.38 -12.29
C MET A 89 -7.36 -9.66 -13.53
N ALA A 90 -6.65 -9.73 -14.67
CA ALA A 90 -6.99 -9.00 -15.90
C ALA A 90 -8.47 -9.12 -16.36
N PRO A 91 -9.16 -10.27 -16.24
CA PRO A 91 -10.59 -10.38 -16.60
C PRO A 91 -11.54 -9.51 -15.76
N TRP A 92 -11.07 -8.94 -14.65
CA TRP A 92 -11.81 -8.01 -13.79
C TRP A 92 -11.12 -6.65 -13.60
N ALA A 93 -9.83 -6.54 -13.92
CA ALA A 93 -9.02 -5.37 -13.59
C ALA A 93 -8.45 -4.61 -14.79
N SER A 94 -8.39 -5.20 -15.99
CA SER A 94 -7.77 -4.55 -17.15
C SER A 94 -8.80 -3.79 -18.00
N GLY A 95 -8.41 -2.65 -18.56
CA GLY A 95 -9.29 -1.76 -19.32
C GLY A 95 -10.42 -1.18 -18.47
N SER A 96 -11.63 -1.10 -19.03
CA SER A 96 -12.81 -0.58 -18.31
C SER A 96 -13.28 -1.47 -17.16
N ARG A 97 -12.83 -2.73 -17.10
CA ARG A 97 -13.39 -3.76 -16.21
C ARG A 97 -13.17 -3.48 -14.73
N PHE A 98 -12.08 -2.77 -14.39
CA PHE A 98 -11.84 -2.39 -13.00
C PHE A 98 -12.95 -1.48 -12.48
N VAL A 99 -13.38 -0.52 -13.30
CA VAL A 99 -14.48 0.40 -12.98
C VAL A 99 -15.80 -0.36 -12.90
N ASP A 100 -16.05 -1.29 -13.82
CA ASP A 100 -17.25 -2.14 -13.77
C ASP A 100 -17.29 -2.99 -12.49
N THR A 101 -16.13 -3.53 -12.08
CA THR A 101 -16.01 -4.37 -10.89
C THR A 101 -16.16 -3.55 -9.61
N SER A 102 -15.57 -2.37 -9.53
CA SER A 102 -15.74 -1.47 -8.37
C SER A 102 -17.19 -1.01 -8.26
N ALA A 103 -17.83 -0.67 -9.38
CA ALA A 103 -19.25 -0.29 -9.42
C ALA A 103 -20.18 -1.44 -9.00
N LEU A 104 -19.85 -2.69 -9.34
CA LEU A 104 -20.62 -3.87 -8.95
C LEU A 104 -20.71 -4.02 -7.43
N ILE A 105 -19.59 -3.86 -6.72
CA ILE A 105 -19.51 -4.03 -5.26
C ILE A 105 -19.68 -2.73 -4.48
N ARG A 106 -19.66 -1.58 -5.18
CA ARG A 106 -19.77 -0.22 -4.64
C ARG A 106 -18.73 0.08 -3.55
N LEU A 107 -17.49 -0.33 -3.79
CA LEU A 107 -16.37 -0.13 -2.88
C LEU A 107 -15.22 0.61 -3.58
N PRO A 108 -14.31 1.24 -2.81
CA PRO A 108 -13.13 1.92 -3.34
C PRO A 108 -12.16 0.99 -4.09
N ASP A 109 -11.14 1.57 -4.71
CA ASP A 109 -10.16 0.87 -5.55
C ASP A 109 -9.40 -0.23 -4.78
N ASP A 110 -8.95 0.04 -3.55
CA ASP A 110 -8.22 -0.91 -2.72
C ASP A 110 -9.07 -2.14 -2.31
N CYS A 111 -10.32 -1.89 -1.93
CA CYS A 111 -11.32 -2.90 -1.69
C CYS A 111 -11.61 -3.72 -2.95
N THR A 112 -11.66 -3.08 -4.12
CA THR A 112 -11.88 -3.76 -5.41
C THR A 112 -10.72 -4.70 -5.74
N VAL A 113 -9.48 -4.30 -5.49
CA VAL A 113 -8.30 -5.17 -5.62
C VAL A 113 -8.42 -6.39 -4.71
N GLY A 114 -8.70 -6.19 -3.41
CA GLY A 114 -8.89 -7.29 -2.46
C GLY A 114 -10.04 -8.23 -2.84
N TYR A 115 -11.16 -7.67 -3.30
CA TYR A 115 -12.31 -8.43 -3.76
C TYR A 115 -11.97 -9.32 -4.96
N ILE A 116 -11.28 -8.80 -5.99
CA ILE A 116 -10.89 -9.61 -7.14
C ILE A 116 -9.99 -10.77 -6.68
N ILE A 117 -8.99 -10.48 -5.85
CA ILE A 117 -8.01 -11.48 -5.42
C ILE A 117 -8.66 -12.55 -4.54
N GLU A 118 -9.40 -12.18 -3.50
CA GLU A 118 -9.96 -13.16 -2.56
C GLU A 118 -11.26 -13.80 -3.06
N CYS A 119 -12.18 -13.01 -3.60
CA CYS A 119 -13.53 -13.51 -3.97
C CYS A 119 -13.63 -14.07 -5.40
N LYS A 120 -12.80 -13.61 -6.35
CA LYS A 120 -12.82 -14.13 -7.73
C LYS A 120 -11.73 -15.16 -7.98
N LEU A 121 -10.54 -14.97 -7.40
CA LEU A 121 -9.37 -15.81 -7.68
C LEU A 121 -9.05 -16.83 -6.59
N GLY A 122 -9.67 -16.73 -5.41
CA GLY A 122 -9.38 -17.58 -4.25
C GLY A 122 -7.96 -17.37 -3.70
N GLY A 123 -7.37 -16.19 -3.93
CA GLY A 123 -6.12 -15.79 -3.31
C GLY A 123 -6.33 -15.25 -1.89
N HIS A 124 -5.24 -14.82 -1.25
CA HIS A 124 -5.27 -14.27 0.09
C HIS A 124 -4.32 -13.07 0.20
N LEU A 125 -4.73 -12.06 0.95
CA LEU A 125 -3.80 -11.03 1.41
C LEU A 125 -2.78 -11.64 2.38
N GLN A 126 -1.50 -11.48 2.08
CA GLN A 126 -0.42 -11.73 3.02
C GLN A 126 -0.18 -10.45 3.85
N PRO A 127 -0.46 -10.45 5.16
CA PRO A 127 -0.22 -9.28 6.00
C PRO A 127 1.27 -8.98 6.11
N SER A 128 1.63 -7.70 6.05
CA SER A 128 2.99 -7.25 6.35
C SER A 128 2.94 -6.06 7.32
N PRO A 129 3.73 -6.10 8.42
CA PRO A 129 3.82 -4.99 9.36
C PRO A 129 4.70 -3.84 8.83
N LEU A 130 5.29 -3.97 7.64
CA LEU A 130 6.22 -3.01 7.06
C LEU A 130 5.55 -1.92 6.22
N PHE A 131 4.24 -2.01 6.03
CA PHE A 131 3.45 -1.03 5.29
C PHE A 131 2.61 -0.21 6.27
N HIS A 132 2.63 1.12 6.12
CA HIS A 132 2.00 2.04 7.08
C HIS A 132 1.21 3.14 6.40
N SER A 133 -0.05 3.29 6.82
CA SER A 133 -0.93 4.41 6.43
C SER A 133 -0.96 5.48 7.52
N HIS A 134 -1.29 6.72 7.15
CA HIS A 134 -1.61 7.76 8.12
C HIS A 134 -2.89 7.48 8.92
N LEU A 135 -3.64 6.39 8.64
CA LEU A 135 -4.75 5.90 9.46
C LEU A 135 -4.30 5.05 10.66
N GLU A 136 -3.00 4.99 10.92
CA GLU A 136 -2.38 4.28 12.05
C GLU A 136 -1.68 5.23 13.01
N THR A 137 -1.37 4.84 14.25
CA THR A 137 -0.60 5.68 15.16
C THR A 137 0.90 5.69 14.81
N LEU A 138 1.30 6.46 13.79
CA LEU A 138 2.67 6.51 13.24
C LEU A 138 3.74 6.94 14.26
N GLN A 139 3.33 7.64 15.33
CA GLN A 139 4.19 8.04 16.44
C GLN A 139 4.73 6.86 17.27
N LEU A 140 4.15 5.66 17.12
CA LEU A 140 4.64 4.44 17.77
C LEU A 140 5.89 3.86 17.09
N LEU A 141 6.18 4.27 15.86
CA LEU A 141 7.36 3.82 15.12
C LEU A 141 8.60 4.53 15.67
N GLY A 142 9.50 3.76 16.28
CA GLY A 142 10.78 4.26 16.78
C GLY A 142 11.78 4.51 15.65
N ALA A 143 12.74 5.41 15.86
CA ALA A 143 13.73 5.80 14.85
C ALA A 143 14.50 4.61 14.24
N ALA A 144 14.85 3.61 15.05
CA ALA A 144 15.53 2.40 14.56
C ALA A 144 14.63 1.56 13.64
N GLN A 145 13.32 1.50 13.93
CA GLN A 145 12.35 0.75 13.12
C GLN A 145 12.12 1.40 11.77
N LEU A 146 12.19 2.75 11.68
CA LEU A 146 11.93 3.49 10.45
C LEU A 146 12.84 3.08 9.28
N LEU A 147 14.06 2.60 9.57
CA LEU A 147 15.01 2.13 8.56
C LEU A 147 14.56 0.87 7.82
N GLU A 148 13.70 0.07 8.46
CA GLU A 148 13.24 -1.23 7.97
C GLU A 148 11.84 -1.18 7.33
N GLN A 149 11.11 -0.08 7.52
CA GLN A 149 9.75 0.05 6.98
C GLN A 149 9.79 0.22 5.46
N VAL A 150 8.83 -0.40 4.77
CA VAL A 150 8.70 -0.37 3.31
C VAL A 150 8.00 0.89 2.86
N THR A 151 6.89 1.23 3.51
CA THR A 151 6.16 2.48 3.29
C THR A 151 5.88 3.20 4.59
N LEU A 152 5.87 4.52 4.53
CA LEU A 152 5.40 5.41 5.58
C LEU A 152 4.47 6.43 4.93
N SER A 153 3.62 7.08 5.71
CA SER A 153 2.65 8.08 5.22
C SER A 153 2.66 9.31 6.13
N TYR A 154 1.94 10.35 5.72
CA TYR A 154 1.54 11.46 6.58
C TYR A 154 0.12 11.89 6.19
N GLY A 155 -0.62 12.44 7.13
CA GLY A 155 -1.98 12.90 6.84
C GLY A 155 -2.75 13.27 8.10
N VAL A 156 -3.97 13.76 7.94
CA VAL A 156 -4.83 14.06 9.09
C VAL A 156 -5.58 12.80 9.50
N PHE A 157 -5.43 12.40 10.76
CA PHE A 157 -6.17 11.29 11.36
C PHE A 157 -6.77 11.74 12.70
N GLU A 158 -8.06 11.50 12.87
CA GLU A 158 -8.83 11.96 14.05
C GLU A 158 -8.64 13.46 14.36
N GLY A 159 -8.56 14.29 13.32
CA GLY A 159 -8.42 15.74 13.42
C GLY A 159 -7.02 16.23 13.79
N LYS A 160 -6.02 15.35 13.83
CA LYS A 160 -4.62 15.71 14.11
C LYS A 160 -3.71 15.31 12.95
N LEU A 161 -2.71 16.13 12.67
CA LEU A 161 -1.64 15.75 11.77
C LEU A 161 -0.90 14.54 12.36
N ASN A 162 -0.93 13.44 11.63
CA ASN A 162 -0.31 12.19 12.00
C ASN A 162 0.89 11.94 11.08
N VAL A 163 2.05 11.84 11.72
CA VAL A 163 3.37 11.73 11.09
C VAL A 163 4.22 10.76 11.91
N ILE A 164 5.36 10.34 11.37
CA ILE A 164 6.36 9.57 12.11
C ILE A 164 7.07 10.41 13.18
N LYS A 165 7.60 9.76 14.21
CA LYS A 165 8.36 10.42 15.27
C LYS A 165 9.84 10.54 14.88
N LEU A 166 10.22 11.66 14.28
CA LEU A 166 11.61 12.01 13.99
C LEU A 166 11.97 13.41 14.49
N PRO A 167 13.05 13.56 15.29
CA PRO A 167 13.43 14.85 15.86
C PRO A 167 14.00 15.85 14.84
N GLY A 168 14.47 15.38 13.68
CA GLY A 168 15.08 16.21 12.65
C GLY A 168 15.67 15.35 11.53
N PRO A 169 16.50 15.92 10.64
CA PRO A 169 17.22 17.19 10.79
C PRO A 169 16.42 18.49 10.57
N PHE A 170 15.19 18.45 10.07
CA PHE A 170 14.40 19.66 9.78
C PHE A 170 13.40 20.00 10.88
N PRO A 171 13.13 21.29 11.14
CA PRO A 171 12.01 21.71 12.00
C PRO A 171 10.65 21.36 11.35
N LEU A 172 9.58 21.24 12.14
CA LEU A 172 8.26 20.81 11.65
C LEU A 172 7.66 21.77 10.62
N GLU A 173 7.98 23.06 10.75
CA GLU A 173 7.53 24.12 9.88
C GLU A 173 8.08 23.96 8.45
N GLU A 174 9.29 23.42 8.30
CA GLU A 174 9.95 23.19 7.00
C GLU A 174 9.67 21.80 6.42
N ASP A 175 9.39 20.81 7.28
CA ASP A 175 9.17 19.42 6.87
C ASP A 175 7.98 18.82 7.65
N PRO A 176 6.75 19.31 7.41
CA PRO A 176 5.58 18.93 8.18
C PRO A 176 5.23 17.45 8.04
N SER A 177 5.55 16.80 6.91
CA SER A 177 5.36 15.35 6.71
C SER A 177 6.42 14.48 7.38
N ARG A 178 7.55 15.07 7.79
CA ARG A 178 8.79 14.39 8.23
C ARG A 178 9.50 13.60 7.12
N PHE A 179 9.10 13.71 5.85
CA PHE A 179 9.68 12.93 4.76
C PHE A 179 11.07 13.40 4.36
N ARG A 180 11.37 14.71 4.45
CA ARG A 180 12.75 15.19 4.22
C ARG A 180 13.67 14.69 5.31
N SER A 181 13.20 14.73 6.55
CA SER A 181 13.94 14.22 7.71
C SER A 181 14.21 12.72 7.61
N LEU A 182 13.20 11.94 7.23
CA LEU A 182 13.33 10.51 6.97
C LEU A 182 14.30 10.23 5.82
N HIS A 183 14.21 11.00 4.73
CA HIS A 183 15.13 10.84 3.60
C HIS A 183 16.58 11.06 4.01
N CYS A 184 16.87 12.07 4.83
CA CYS A 184 18.22 12.29 5.35
C CYS A 184 18.67 11.23 6.35
N LEU A 185 17.75 10.60 7.08
CA LEU A 185 18.06 9.44 7.92
C LEU A 185 18.47 8.21 7.07
N LEU A 186 17.77 7.97 5.96
CA LEU A 186 18.02 6.83 5.06
C LEU A 186 19.21 7.05 4.12
N TYR A 187 19.44 8.30 3.71
CA TYR A 187 20.44 8.71 2.72
C TYR A 187 21.21 9.93 3.23
N PRO A 188 22.08 9.77 4.25
CA PRO A 188 22.76 10.88 4.90
C PRO A 188 23.71 11.64 3.96
N ASP A 189 24.19 11.00 2.90
CA ASP A 189 25.10 11.58 1.91
C ASP A 189 24.39 12.49 0.89
N THR A 190 23.05 12.61 0.96
CA THR A 190 22.27 13.46 0.07
C THR A 190 22.67 14.94 0.27
N PRO A 191 23.12 15.68 -0.77
CA PRO A 191 23.80 16.98 -0.59
C PRO A 191 23.00 18.09 0.11
N TRP A 192 21.67 18.07 0.02
CA TRP A 192 20.81 19.07 0.65
C TRP A 192 20.42 18.71 2.09
N CYS A 193 20.79 17.52 2.56
CA CYS A 193 20.57 17.14 3.95
C CYS A 193 21.45 18.00 4.86
N PRO A 194 20.85 18.61 5.91
CA PRO A 194 21.62 19.34 6.89
C PRO A 194 22.63 18.38 7.52
N GLN A 195 23.90 18.78 7.54
CA GLN A 195 24.87 18.09 8.35
C GLN A 195 24.38 18.22 9.80
N LEU A 196 24.18 17.08 10.47
CA LEU A 196 23.96 17.08 11.91
C LEU A 196 25.13 17.85 12.51
N ALA A 197 24.90 19.08 12.96
CA ALA A 197 25.89 19.84 13.70
C ALA A 197 26.39 18.90 14.80
N GLY A 198 27.70 18.63 14.80
CA GLY A 198 28.31 17.53 15.54
C GLY A 198 27.75 17.41 16.95
N ARG A 199 27.43 16.17 17.33
CA ARG A 199 27.33 15.80 18.74
C ARG A 199 28.70 15.89 19.40
#